data_AF-A0A1H3L137-F1
#
_entry.id   AF-A0A1H3L137-F1
#
_cell.length_a   1.000
_cell.length_b   1.000
_cell.length_c   1.000
_cell.angle_alpha   90.00
_cell.angle_beta   90.00
_cell.angle_gamma   90.00
#
_symmetry.space_group_name_H-M   'P 1'
#
loop_
_entity.id
_entity.type
_entity.pdbx_description
1 polymer ?
#
loop_
_entity_poly.entity_id
_entity_poly.type
_entity_poly.pdbx_seq_one_letter_code
_entity_poly.pdbx_strand_id
1 'polypeptide(L)'
;MPEARYRSPPCTSFGDVPSSLVTVGPGMRGPALEGARPRGPDPGHLPQSWQFATLGGYAATRSAGQSSTGVGRFDDPVAGLTLATPTGVLELGKPPASAAGPDLLDLALGSEGALGIITELRLRVRPTSRTTTYEGWSFRSWAAELAGLQRLARHDLLPDVVRLSDPDETRATLLQSTGAGSRLLRASLRGRRHGQGCLLVVGWEGLPTIARARQRAATSVLRDGGAIRLGSRVGAAWVEHRFAAPYLRDRLLDAGLLVETLETAATWTALPRVYAVRRALHESLARPGRRPLVMPHLSHGYPTGASLHVTVLADRDDDLPMQRWLTAKRAVRASATRGCCSRTEPREARHSFGRFTVAQAGTGRGMPSLDPGRAGASSSITLVEDAPVRHLRFTGDIGRDVVREFRLSVRPASWPSRVDLSGVHSMDSAGLELLLHLARKQKRFGGELEVVEPPAPLRRLMEQSGLTRVSHWVIADADAPAFPSEPSPAATA
;
A
#
# COMPACT_ATOMS: atom_id res chain seq x y z
N MET A 1 3.78 23.88 30.75
CA MET A 1 3.04 23.81 29.47
C MET A 1 1.93 22.78 29.61
N PRO A 2 0.65 23.11 29.46
CA PRO A 2 -0.40 22.11 29.50
C PRO A 2 -0.42 21.32 28.19
N GLU A 3 -0.47 20.00 28.29
CA GLU A 3 -0.64 19.07 27.17
C GLU A 3 -1.94 19.38 26.40
N ALA A 4 -1.82 20.08 25.26
CA ALA A 4 -2.90 20.18 24.30
C ALA A 4 -3.08 18.82 23.62
N ARG A 5 -3.90 17.94 24.21
CA ARG A 5 -4.45 16.77 23.50
C ARG A 5 -5.34 17.30 22.39
N TYR A 6 -4.82 17.40 21.17
CA TYR A 6 -5.60 17.71 19.98
C TYR A 6 -6.56 16.54 19.69
N ARG A 7 -7.69 16.50 20.40
CA ARG A 7 -8.85 15.69 20.00
C ARG A 7 -9.48 16.42 18.83
N SER A 8 -9.39 15.85 17.63
CA SER A 8 -10.17 16.34 16.50
C SER A 8 -11.64 16.47 16.91
N PRO A 9 -12.30 17.60 16.66
CA PRO A 9 -13.67 17.81 17.12
C PRO A 9 -14.60 16.75 16.49
N PRO A 10 -15.62 16.27 17.24
CA PRO A 10 -16.71 15.50 16.65
C PRO A 10 -17.45 16.34 15.60
N CYS A 11 -18.21 15.67 14.71
CA CYS A 11 -18.96 16.25 13.57
C CYS A 11 -19.37 17.70 13.82
N THR A 12 -18.64 18.66 13.23
CA THR A 12 -18.79 20.09 13.56
C THR A 12 -20.07 20.68 13.00
N SER A 13 -20.64 20.07 11.95
CA SER A 13 -22.02 20.29 11.50
C SER A 13 -22.45 19.20 10.52
N PHE A 14 -23.70 18.74 10.63
CA PHE A 14 -24.37 18.13 9.48
C PHE A 14 -24.69 19.27 8.52
N GLY A 15 -23.79 19.50 7.57
CA GLY A 15 -23.83 20.60 6.62
C GLY A 15 -25.03 20.57 5.67
N ASP A 16 -25.03 21.55 4.76
CA ASP A 16 -25.98 21.81 3.66
C ASP A 16 -26.69 20.54 3.15
N VAL A 17 -27.85 20.26 3.74
CA VAL A 17 -28.70 19.10 3.44
C VAL A 17 -29.18 19.13 1.99
N PRO A 18 -29.66 20.26 1.43
CA PRO A 18 -29.95 20.38 0.00
C PRO A 18 -28.79 19.92 -0.91
N SER A 19 -27.55 20.29 -0.57
CA SER A 19 -26.37 19.90 -1.35
C SER A 19 -25.76 18.55 -0.94
N SER A 20 -26.30 17.90 0.09
CA SER A 20 -25.80 16.64 0.65
C SER A 20 -24.30 16.71 0.99
N LEU A 21 -23.89 17.77 1.70
CA LEU A 21 -22.51 17.97 2.15
C LEU A 21 -22.42 17.90 3.68
N VAL A 22 -21.37 17.28 4.20
CA VAL A 22 -21.06 17.28 5.64
C VAL A 22 -19.61 17.66 5.87
N THR A 23 -19.37 18.37 6.98
CA THR A 23 -18.02 18.70 7.43
C THR A 23 -17.68 17.87 8.66
N VAL A 24 -16.53 17.20 8.61
CA VAL A 24 -16.13 16.21 9.62
C VAL A 24 -14.66 16.37 9.98
N GLY A 25 -14.36 16.08 11.26
CA GLY A 25 -13.00 15.99 11.74
C GLY A 25 -12.28 14.75 11.14
N PRO A 26 -10.98 14.87 10.79
CA PRO A 26 -10.21 13.82 10.12
C PRO A 26 -9.97 12.61 11.03
N GLY A 27 -9.98 12.79 12.34
CA GLY A 27 -9.82 11.72 13.33
C GLY A 27 -11.09 10.87 13.54
N MET A 28 -12.22 11.25 12.95
CA MET A 28 -13.45 10.47 13.03
C MET A 28 -13.25 9.10 12.39
N ARG A 29 -13.82 8.05 12.99
CA ARG A 29 -13.82 6.67 12.45
C ARG A 29 -15.12 6.36 11.73
N GLY A 30 -15.11 5.33 10.89
CA GLY A 30 -16.29 4.84 10.15
C GLY A 30 -17.55 4.68 11.04
N PRO A 31 -17.48 3.89 12.14
CA PRO A 31 -18.62 3.69 13.03
C PRO A 31 -19.15 4.98 13.68
N ALA A 32 -18.27 5.96 13.94
CA ALA A 32 -18.68 7.23 14.51
C ALA A 32 -19.40 8.10 13.48
N LEU A 33 -18.96 8.09 12.23
CA LEU A 33 -19.64 8.79 11.13
C LEU A 33 -21.04 8.20 10.84
N GLU A 34 -21.17 6.88 10.89
CA GLU A 34 -22.46 6.19 10.76
C GLU A 34 -23.35 6.39 11.99
N GLY A 35 -22.80 6.24 13.18
CA GLY A 35 -23.52 6.33 14.46
C GLY A 35 -23.97 7.75 14.83
N ALA A 36 -23.34 8.78 14.27
CA ALA A 36 -23.79 10.17 14.45
C ALA A 36 -25.16 10.46 13.80
N ARG A 37 -25.86 9.46 13.24
CA ARG A 37 -27.06 9.64 12.42
C ARG A 37 -28.30 8.97 13.02
N PRO A 38 -29.37 9.75 13.32
CA PRO A 38 -30.71 9.21 13.52
C PRO A 38 -31.45 8.92 12.20
N ARG A 39 -31.21 9.71 11.14
CA ARG A 39 -31.85 9.63 9.80
C ARG A 39 -30.99 10.23 8.66
N GLY A 40 -29.67 10.28 8.85
CA GLY A 40 -28.75 11.01 7.97
C GLY A 40 -28.13 10.17 6.84
N PRO A 41 -27.56 10.83 5.81
CA PRO A 41 -27.02 10.19 4.61
C PRO A 41 -25.86 9.19 4.84
N ASP A 42 -25.87 8.05 4.17
CA ASP A 42 -24.89 6.97 4.23
C ASP A 42 -23.62 7.30 3.41
N PRO A 43 -22.42 7.35 4.02
CA PRO A 43 -21.16 7.50 3.27
C PRO A 43 -20.85 6.26 2.40
N GLY A 44 -21.40 5.09 2.71
CA GLY A 44 -21.23 3.84 1.94
C GLY A 44 -19.80 3.28 1.92
N HIS A 45 -18.87 3.90 2.65
CA HIS A 45 -17.45 3.56 2.62
C HIS A 45 -17.09 2.59 3.74
N LEU A 46 -17.10 1.30 3.41
CA LEU A 46 -16.88 0.19 4.34
C LEU A 46 -15.59 -0.58 4.01
N PRO A 47 -14.39 -0.02 4.26
CA PRO A 47 -13.14 -0.76 4.11
C PRO A 47 -13.04 -1.87 5.16
N GLN A 48 -12.19 -2.88 4.94
CA GLN A 48 -11.98 -3.94 5.94
C GLN A 48 -11.50 -3.39 7.30
N SER A 49 -10.82 -2.25 7.30
CA SER A 49 -10.36 -1.54 8.50
C SER A 49 -11.39 -0.57 9.08
N TRP A 50 -12.66 -0.61 8.65
CA TRP A 50 -13.71 0.36 8.97
C TRP A 50 -13.82 0.71 10.45
N GLN A 51 -13.69 -0.28 11.34
CA GLN A 51 -13.82 -0.13 12.79
C GLN A 51 -12.75 0.78 13.42
N PHE A 52 -11.58 0.92 12.78
CA PHE A 52 -10.39 1.53 13.38
C PHE A 52 -9.81 2.68 12.58
N ALA A 53 -9.89 2.62 11.25
CA ALA A 53 -9.33 3.64 10.38
C ALA A 53 -10.15 4.93 10.43
N THR A 54 -9.46 6.04 10.21
CA THR A 54 -10.03 7.39 10.29
C THR A 54 -10.32 7.98 8.91
N LEU A 55 -11.23 8.94 8.84
CA LEU A 55 -11.59 9.61 7.59
C LEU A 55 -10.40 10.33 6.94
N GLY A 56 -9.55 10.97 7.75
CA GLY A 56 -8.30 11.56 7.27
C GLY A 56 -7.34 10.51 6.69
N GLY A 57 -7.26 9.33 7.32
CA GLY A 57 -6.51 8.19 6.79
C GLY A 57 -7.07 7.70 5.45
N TYR A 58 -8.40 7.62 5.32
CA TYR A 58 -9.05 7.24 4.07
C TYR A 58 -8.72 8.21 2.92
N ALA A 59 -8.78 9.51 3.18
CA ALA A 59 -8.42 10.56 2.21
C ALA A 59 -6.92 10.52 1.87
N ALA A 60 -6.06 10.41 2.87
CA ALA A 60 -4.61 10.38 2.68
C ALA A 60 -4.13 9.13 1.94
N THR A 61 -4.90 8.03 1.92
CA THR A 61 -4.52 6.76 1.28
C THR A 61 -5.38 6.38 0.07
N ARG A 62 -6.38 7.20 -0.29
CA ARG A 62 -7.39 6.89 -1.32
C ARG A 62 -8.01 5.50 -1.12
N SER A 63 -8.40 5.22 0.12
CA SER A 63 -8.90 3.90 0.50
C SER A 63 -10.14 3.50 -0.30
N ALA A 64 -10.29 2.21 -0.58
CA ALA A 64 -11.49 1.62 -1.19
C ALA A 64 -12.29 0.83 -0.15
N GLY A 65 -13.61 0.94 -0.21
CA GLY A 65 -14.55 0.20 0.63
C GLY A 65 -15.22 -0.93 -0.13
N GLN A 66 -15.82 -1.88 0.58
CA GLN A 66 -16.48 -3.04 -0.04
C GLN A 66 -17.58 -2.68 -1.06
N SER A 67 -18.19 -1.50 -0.91
CA SER A 67 -19.20 -0.97 -1.84
C SER A 67 -18.61 -0.04 -2.92
N SER A 68 -17.29 0.06 -3.08
CA SER A 68 -16.68 1.06 -3.98
C SER A 68 -16.99 0.84 -5.46
N THR A 69 -17.52 -0.33 -5.84
CA THR A 69 -18.01 -0.57 -7.20
C THR A 69 -19.22 0.30 -7.51
N GLY A 70 -20.11 0.51 -6.53
CA GLY A 70 -21.29 1.37 -6.68
C GLY A 70 -21.11 2.80 -6.17
N VAL A 71 -20.26 2.99 -5.16
CA VAL A 71 -20.19 4.27 -4.41
C VAL A 71 -18.90 5.06 -4.64
N GLY A 72 -17.94 4.47 -5.35
CA GLY A 72 -16.62 5.06 -5.55
C GLY A 72 -15.65 4.78 -4.40
N ARG A 73 -14.40 5.20 -4.58
CA ARG A 73 -13.38 5.18 -3.50
C ARG A 73 -13.58 6.39 -2.59
N PHE A 74 -12.86 6.45 -1.47
CA PHE A 74 -13.05 7.55 -0.53
C PHE A 74 -12.62 8.92 -1.06
N ASP A 75 -11.77 9.00 -2.08
CA ASP A 75 -11.44 10.28 -2.73
C ASP A 75 -12.61 10.87 -3.52
N ASP A 76 -13.48 10.04 -4.10
CA ASP A 76 -14.62 10.49 -4.93
C ASP A 76 -15.63 11.38 -4.16
N PRO A 77 -16.06 11.04 -2.92
CA PRO A 77 -16.95 11.88 -2.14
C PRO A 77 -16.25 13.10 -1.52
N VAL A 78 -14.93 13.26 -1.56
CA VAL A 78 -14.29 14.45 -0.97
C VAL A 78 -14.58 15.67 -1.85
N ALA A 79 -15.30 16.64 -1.28
CA ALA A 79 -15.59 17.92 -1.92
C ALA A 79 -14.52 18.98 -1.61
N GLY A 80 -13.85 18.83 -0.46
CA GLY A 80 -12.76 19.69 -0.03
C GLY A 80 -12.13 19.20 1.27
N LEU A 81 -10.96 19.74 1.59
CA LEU A 81 -10.24 19.47 2.83
C LEU A 81 -9.38 20.66 3.24
N THR A 82 -9.08 20.75 4.52
CA THR A 82 -8.09 21.69 5.05
C THR A 82 -6.80 20.93 5.36
N LEU A 83 -5.67 21.42 4.84
CA LEU A 83 -4.36 20.82 4.99
C LEU A 83 -3.41 21.78 5.70
N ALA A 84 -2.97 21.41 6.90
CA ALA A 84 -1.90 22.12 7.60
C ALA A 84 -0.53 21.65 7.06
N THR A 85 0.21 22.57 6.44
CA THR A 85 1.56 22.33 5.89
C THR A 85 2.61 23.11 6.70
N PRO A 86 3.91 22.81 6.58
CA PRO A 86 4.97 23.57 7.26
C PRO A 86 5.00 25.07 6.90
N THR A 87 4.49 25.45 5.73
CA THR A 87 4.51 26.84 5.22
C THR A 87 3.18 27.56 5.36
N GLY A 88 2.14 26.91 5.87
CA GLY A 88 0.81 27.50 6.04
C GLY A 88 -0.34 26.51 5.90
N VAL A 89 -1.55 27.02 6.07
CA VAL A 89 -2.78 26.24 5.92
C VAL A 89 -3.31 26.41 4.49
N LEU A 90 -3.63 25.29 3.84
CA LEU A 90 -4.27 25.25 2.54
C LEU A 90 -5.72 24.80 2.70
N GLU A 91 -6.65 25.61 2.23
CA GLU A 91 -8.05 25.21 2.05
C GLU A 91 -8.25 24.75 0.61
N LEU A 92 -8.43 23.45 0.45
CA LEU A 92 -8.54 22.79 -0.85
C LEU A 92 -9.97 22.36 -1.09
N GLY A 93 -10.45 22.51 -2.31
CA GLY A 93 -11.80 22.13 -2.69
C GLY A 93 -12.28 22.95 -3.86
N LYS A 94 -13.44 22.54 -4.39
CA LYS A 94 -14.04 23.21 -5.54
C LYS A 94 -15.57 23.20 -5.46
N PRO A 95 -16.24 24.15 -6.14
CA PRO A 95 -17.65 23.98 -6.47
C PRO A 95 -17.89 22.63 -7.18
N PRO A 96 -19.15 22.19 -7.36
CA PRO A 96 -19.47 20.85 -7.89
C PRO A 96 -18.67 20.46 -9.15
N ALA A 97 -18.34 21.43 -10.00
CA ALA A 97 -17.34 21.31 -11.05
C ALA A 97 -16.52 22.61 -11.15
N SER A 98 -15.25 22.49 -11.53
CA SER A 98 -14.37 23.62 -11.81
C SER A 98 -13.46 23.27 -12.98
N ALA A 99 -13.27 24.22 -13.90
CA ALA A 99 -12.27 24.16 -14.97
C ALA A 99 -11.09 25.12 -14.69
N ALA A 100 -10.99 25.64 -13.46
CA ALA A 100 -9.96 26.59 -13.06
C ALA A 100 -8.64 25.87 -12.74
N GLY A 101 -7.92 25.48 -13.79
CA GLY A 101 -6.58 24.91 -13.68
C GLY A 101 -6.52 23.53 -13.01
N PRO A 102 -5.33 23.11 -12.57
CA PRO A 102 -5.13 21.82 -11.90
C PRO A 102 -5.89 21.73 -10.57
N ASP A 103 -6.49 20.57 -10.30
CA ASP A 103 -7.13 20.33 -9.02
C ASP A 103 -6.10 20.01 -7.92
N LEU A 104 -5.83 20.98 -7.05
CA LEU A 104 -4.92 20.81 -5.93
C LEU A 104 -5.47 19.85 -4.87
N LEU A 105 -6.78 19.59 -4.84
CA LEU A 105 -7.36 18.59 -3.95
C LEU A 105 -6.81 17.20 -4.26
N ASP A 106 -6.65 16.87 -5.55
CA ASP A 106 -6.09 15.58 -5.99
C ASP A 106 -4.63 15.39 -5.60
N LEU A 107 -3.88 16.48 -5.38
CA LEU A 107 -2.50 16.42 -4.89
C LEU A 107 -2.48 16.02 -3.40
N ALA A 108 -3.40 16.55 -2.60
CA ALA A 108 -3.52 16.22 -1.19
C ALA A 108 -4.10 14.82 -0.94
N LEU A 109 -5.06 14.40 -1.76
CA LEU A 109 -5.66 13.06 -1.71
C LEU A 109 -4.66 11.99 -2.16
N GLY A 110 -4.39 11.01 -1.31
CA GLY A 110 -3.35 10.00 -1.58
C GLY A 110 -1.92 10.46 -1.27
N SER A 111 -1.74 11.61 -0.61
CA SER A 111 -0.42 12.10 -0.20
C SER A 111 0.27 11.25 0.87
N GLU A 112 -0.46 10.34 1.53
CA GLU A 112 0.04 9.52 2.64
C GLU A 112 0.69 10.35 3.76
N GLY A 113 0.26 11.61 3.93
CA GLY A 113 0.81 12.56 4.92
C GLY A 113 2.10 13.27 4.49
N ALA A 114 2.59 13.04 3.27
CA ALA A 114 3.84 13.63 2.78
C ALA A 114 3.74 15.16 2.55
N LEU A 115 2.54 15.70 2.42
CA LEU A 115 2.30 17.12 2.10
C LEU A 115 1.77 17.94 3.28
N GLY A 116 1.43 17.30 4.39
CA GLY A 116 0.85 17.97 5.56
C GLY A 116 -0.15 17.09 6.32
N ILE A 117 -0.81 17.71 7.29
CA ILE A 117 -1.82 17.07 8.14
C ILE A 117 -3.20 17.55 7.71
N ILE A 118 -4.07 16.62 7.30
CA ILE A 118 -5.48 16.92 7.03
C ILE A 118 -6.14 17.26 8.37
N THR A 119 -6.74 18.44 8.49
CA THR A 119 -7.38 18.95 9.72
C THR A 119 -8.90 19.01 9.64
N GLU A 120 -9.47 19.04 8.44
CA GLU A 120 -10.92 19.03 8.18
C GLU A 120 -11.22 18.34 6.83
N LEU A 121 -12.36 17.66 6.73
CA LEU A 121 -12.87 17.09 5.48
C LEU A 121 -14.29 17.56 5.22
N ARG A 122 -14.59 17.95 3.98
CA ARG A 122 -15.94 18.18 3.48
C ARG A 122 -16.31 17.05 2.53
N LEU A 123 -17.33 16.28 2.88
CA LEU A 123 -17.73 15.07 2.17
C LEU A 123 -19.11 15.23 1.54
N ARG A 124 -19.24 14.79 0.29
CA ARG A 124 -20.51 14.47 -0.36
C ARG A 124 -21.05 13.18 0.24
N VAL A 125 -22.31 13.19 0.63
CA VAL A 125 -22.96 12.05 1.28
C VAL A 125 -24.23 11.71 0.52
N ARG A 126 -24.68 10.45 0.59
CA ARG A 126 -25.85 9.98 -0.17
C ARG A 126 -26.97 9.62 0.76
N PRO A 127 -28.25 9.78 0.40
CA PRO A 127 -29.34 9.28 1.22
C PRO A 127 -29.14 7.80 1.58
N THR A 128 -29.53 7.40 2.79
CA THR A 128 -29.45 6.00 3.21
C THR A 128 -30.22 5.11 2.22
N SER A 129 -29.58 4.01 1.82
CA SER A 129 -30.19 2.99 0.97
C SER A 129 -31.47 2.46 1.62
N ARG A 130 -32.60 2.54 0.91
CA ARG A 130 -33.91 2.01 1.38
C ARG A 130 -33.99 0.49 1.24
N THR A 131 -33.13 -0.11 0.41
CA THR A 131 -32.94 -1.55 0.33
C THR A 131 -31.47 -1.85 0.15
N THR A 132 -31.05 -2.95 0.77
CA THR A 132 -29.72 -3.55 0.62
C THR A 132 -29.94 -5.04 0.53
N THR A 133 -29.56 -5.65 -0.59
CA THR A 133 -29.73 -7.10 -0.80
C THR A 133 -28.43 -7.72 -1.28
N TYR A 134 -28.04 -8.84 -0.67
CA TYR A 134 -26.84 -9.58 -1.04
C TYR A 134 -27.21 -10.99 -1.49
N GLU A 135 -26.49 -11.52 -2.47
CA GLU A 135 -26.72 -12.87 -2.99
C GLU A 135 -25.44 -13.52 -3.52
N GLY A 136 -25.44 -14.85 -3.52
CA GLY A 136 -24.36 -15.65 -4.09
C GLY A 136 -24.69 -16.18 -5.48
N TRP A 137 -23.65 -16.34 -6.29
CA TRP A 137 -23.65 -16.97 -7.62
C TRP A 137 -22.45 -17.88 -7.75
N SER A 138 -22.54 -18.91 -8.59
CA SER A 138 -21.39 -19.77 -8.89
C SER A 138 -21.14 -19.88 -10.38
N PHE A 139 -19.87 -19.72 -10.75
CA PHE A 139 -19.35 -20.02 -12.09
C PHE A 139 -18.56 -21.34 -12.07
N ARG A 140 -18.44 -21.99 -13.23
CA ARG A 140 -17.69 -23.25 -13.35
C ARG A 140 -16.18 -23.07 -13.32
N SER A 141 -15.68 -21.89 -13.69
CA SER A 141 -14.24 -21.59 -13.75
C SER A 141 -13.99 -20.09 -13.63
N TRP A 142 -12.77 -19.75 -13.23
CA TRP A 142 -12.28 -18.37 -13.13
C TRP A 142 -12.40 -17.61 -14.45
N ALA A 143 -12.13 -18.27 -15.58
CA ALA A 143 -12.24 -17.65 -16.90
C ALA A 143 -13.69 -17.27 -17.26
N ALA A 144 -14.65 -18.17 -17.00
CA ALA A 144 -16.07 -17.91 -17.25
C ALA A 144 -16.59 -16.77 -16.36
N GLU A 145 -16.07 -16.71 -15.14
CA GLU A 145 -16.42 -15.73 -14.14
C GLU A 145 -15.89 -14.32 -14.46
N LEU A 146 -14.61 -14.20 -14.85
CA LEU A 146 -14.02 -12.95 -15.34
C LEU A 146 -14.81 -12.40 -16.53
N ALA A 147 -15.16 -13.26 -17.49
CA ALA A 147 -15.97 -12.87 -18.64
C ALA A 147 -17.38 -12.43 -18.22
N GLY A 148 -17.95 -13.05 -17.17
CA GLY A 148 -19.23 -12.66 -16.58
C GLY A 148 -19.21 -11.24 -16.02
N LEU A 149 -18.22 -10.93 -15.18
CA LEU A 149 -18.07 -9.57 -14.64
C LEU A 149 -17.75 -8.54 -15.74
N GLN A 150 -16.91 -8.89 -16.72
CA GLN A 150 -16.63 -8.01 -17.85
C GLN A 150 -17.90 -7.68 -18.65
N ARG A 151 -18.79 -8.67 -18.87
CA ARG A 151 -20.09 -8.43 -19.54
C ARG A 151 -20.97 -7.49 -18.71
N LEU A 152 -21.04 -7.68 -17.39
CA LEU A 152 -21.77 -6.75 -16.52
C LEU A 152 -21.20 -5.32 -16.62
N ALA A 153 -19.88 -5.17 -16.60
CA ALA A 153 -19.22 -3.87 -16.75
C ALA A 153 -19.52 -3.18 -18.08
N ARG A 154 -19.56 -3.92 -19.19
CA ARG A 154 -19.88 -3.37 -20.53
C ARG A 154 -21.31 -2.88 -20.68
N HIS A 155 -22.21 -3.31 -19.80
CA HIS A 155 -23.62 -2.93 -19.81
C HIS A 155 -23.98 -1.98 -18.66
N ASP A 156 -22.99 -1.46 -17.93
CA ASP A 156 -23.19 -0.63 -16.72
C ASP A 156 -24.06 -1.34 -15.66
N LEU A 157 -23.91 -2.67 -15.57
CA LEU A 157 -24.66 -3.55 -14.66
C LEU A 157 -23.82 -4.08 -13.50
N LEU A 158 -22.67 -3.47 -13.20
CA LEU A 158 -21.92 -3.83 -12.02
C LEU A 158 -22.77 -3.58 -10.75
N PRO A 159 -22.80 -4.55 -9.81
CA PRO A 159 -23.47 -4.39 -8.53
C PRO A 159 -22.67 -3.45 -7.61
N ASP A 160 -23.30 -2.96 -6.55
CA ASP A 160 -22.66 -2.01 -5.64
C ASP A 160 -21.53 -2.66 -4.84
N VAL A 161 -21.70 -3.95 -4.51
CA VAL A 161 -20.66 -4.82 -3.94
C VAL A 161 -20.38 -5.97 -4.91
N VAL A 162 -19.10 -6.24 -5.16
CA VAL A 162 -18.60 -7.41 -5.91
C VAL A 162 -17.55 -8.10 -5.05
N ARG A 163 -17.66 -9.42 -4.86
CA ARG A 163 -16.55 -10.25 -4.41
C ARG A 163 -16.50 -11.52 -5.22
N LEU A 164 -15.43 -11.69 -5.99
CA LEU A 164 -15.28 -12.78 -6.94
C LEU A 164 -14.17 -13.72 -6.50
N SER A 165 -14.51 -14.81 -5.83
CA SER A 165 -13.54 -15.69 -5.19
C SER A 165 -13.07 -16.78 -6.14
N ASP A 166 -11.77 -16.95 -6.30
CA ASP A 166 -11.22 -18.02 -7.15
C ASP A 166 -11.53 -19.43 -6.56
N PRO A 167 -11.16 -20.52 -7.26
CA PRO A 167 -11.46 -21.87 -6.78
C PRO A 167 -10.90 -22.21 -5.40
N ASP A 168 -9.71 -21.72 -5.04
CA ASP A 168 -9.08 -22.01 -3.75
C ASP A 168 -9.77 -21.24 -2.63
N GLU A 169 -10.06 -19.96 -2.84
CA GLU A 169 -10.79 -19.15 -1.88
C GLU A 169 -12.23 -19.64 -1.70
N THR A 170 -12.89 -20.01 -2.79
CA THR A 170 -14.23 -20.61 -2.78
C THR A 170 -14.25 -21.89 -1.97
N ARG A 171 -13.27 -22.78 -2.21
CA ARG A 171 -13.13 -24.03 -1.45
C ARG A 171 -12.89 -23.76 0.03
N ALA A 172 -11.97 -22.85 0.37
CA ALA A 172 -11.65 -22.49 1.75
C ALA A 172 -12.88 -21.92 2.48
N THR A 173 -13.62 -21.02 1.84
CA THR A 173 -14.85 -20.41 2.38
C THR A 173 -15.92 -21.47 2.64
N LEU A 174 -16.14 -22.37 1.67
CA LEU A 174 -17.12 -23.43 1.80
C LEU A 174 -16.74 -24.46 2.87
N LEU A 175 -15.44 -24.72 3.10
CA LEU A 175 -14.97 -25.65 4.14
C LEU A 175 -15.06 -25.07 5.55
N GLN A 176 -14.79 -23.76 5.71
CA GLN A 176 -14.93 -23.06 6.99
C GLN A 176 -16.38 -23.02 7.46
N SER A 177 -17.34 -23.08 6.53
CA SER A 177 -18.75 -23.22 6.86
C SER A 177 -19.08 -24.67 7.27
N THR A 178 -19.30 -24.94 8.55
CA THR A 178 -19.47 -26.31 9.12
C THR A 178 -20.93 -26.79 9.23
N GLY A 179 -21.92 -25.92 8.98
CA GLY A 179 -23.35 -26.25 9.13
C GLY A 179 -23.92 -27.27 8.12
N ALA A 180 -25.09 -27.83 8.42
CA ALA A 180 -25.78 -28.75 7.49
C ALA A 180 -26.09 -28.10 6.13
N GLY A 181 -26.44 -26.82 6.12
CA GLY A 181 -26.71 -26.05 4.90
C GLY A 181 -25.50 -25.94 3.97
N SER A 182 -24.28 -25.75 4.51
CA SER A 182 -23.07 -25.67 3.68
C SER A 182 -22.67 -27.04 3.12
N ARG A 183 -22.89 -28.13 3.86
CA ARG A 183 -22.74 -29.51 3.35
C ARG A 183 -23.65 -29.77 2.15
N LEU A 184 -24.92 -29.40 2.26
CA LEU A 184 -25.90 -29.51 1.17
C LEU A 184 -25.52 -28.63 -0.03
N LEU A 185 -25.08 -27.39 0.22
CA LEU A 185 -24.61 -26.50 -0.84
C LEU A 185 -23.42 -27.11 -1.59
N ARG A 186 -22.41 -27.63 -0.88
CA ARG A 186 -21.25 -28.31 -1.49
C ARG A 186 -21.67 -29.53 -2.32
N ALA A 187 -22.61 -30.34 -1.83
CA ALA A 187 -23.14 -31.48 -2.57
C ALA A 187 -23.88 -31.05 -3.85
N SER A 188 -24.74 -30.03 -3.75
CA SER A 188 -25.47 -29.45 -4.87
C SER A 188 -24.53 -28.88 -5.94
N LEU A 189 -23.50 -28.12 -5.53
CA LEU A 189 -22.47 -27.59 -6.43
C LEU A 189 -21.73 -28.71 -7.16
N ARG A 190 -21.34 -29.79 -6.46
CA ARG A 190 -20.73 -30.96 -7.10
C ARG A 190 -21.66 -31.60 -8.14
N GLY A 191 -22.92 -31.85 -7.79
CA GLY A 191 -23.91 -32.42 -8.71
C GLY A 191 -24.16 -31.55 -9.96
N ARG A 192 -24.03 -30.24 -9.83
CA ARG A 192 -24.19 -29.28 -10.94
C ARG A 192 -22.90 -29.01 -11.73
N ARG A 193 -21.78 -29.68 -11.41
CA ARG A 193 -20.43 -29.45 -11.98
C ARG A 193 -19.82 -28.08 -11.64
N HIS A 194 -20.17 -27.52 -10.48
CA HIS A 194 -19.60 -26.31 -9.88
C HIS A 194 -18.77 -26.63 -8.61
N GLY A 195 -18.45 -27.90 -8.35
CA GLY A 195 -17.74 -28.32 -7.13
C GLY A 195 -16.30 -27.79 -6.99
N GLN A 196 -15.66 -27.43 -8.10
CA GLN A 196 -14.38 -26.70 -8.17
C GLN A 196 -14.58 -25.31 -8.79
N GLY A 197 -15.82 -24.82 -8.76
CA GLY A 197 -16.21 -23.54 -9.32
C GLY A 197 -15.75 -22.37 -8.46
N CYS A 198 -16.14 -21.20 -8.91
CA CYS A 198 -15.85 -19.94 -8.26
C CYS A 198 -17.13 -19.35 -7.66
N LEU A 199 -16.98 -18.58 -6.58
CA LEU A 199 -18.07 -17.97 -5.84
C LEU A 199 -18.07 -16.45 -6.05
N LEU A 200 -19.16 -15.96 -6.63
CA LEU A 200 -19.45 -14.54 -6.74
C LEU A 200 -20.45 -14.15 -5.64
N VAL A 201 -20.10 -13.16 -4.83
CA VAL A 201 -21.05 -12.43 -3.96
C VAL A 201 -21.31 -11.06 -4.57
N VAL A 202 -22.59 -10.72 -4.72
CA VAL A 202 -23.02 -9.40 -5.19
C VAL A 202 -23.93 -8.71 -4.19
N GLY A 203 -23.88 -7.38 -4.15
CA GLY A 203 -24.77 -6.53 -3.35
C GLY A 203 -25.46 -5.46 -4.19
N TRP A 204 -26.75 -5.25 -3.93
CA TRP A 204 -27.58 -4.23 -4.58
C TRP A 204 -28.15 -3.30 -3.53
N GLU A 205 -27.86 -2.01 -3.67
CA GLU A 205 -28.17 -0.96 -2.71
C GLU A 205 -28.93 0.20 -3.39
N GLY A 206 -29.79 0.87 -2.62
CA GLY A 206 -30.47 2.10 -3.04
C GLY A 206 -31.99 2.02 -2.95
N LEU A 207 -32.69 2.58 -3.94
CA LEU A 207 -34.15 2.55 -3.99
C LEU A 207 -34.66 1.17 -4.45
N PRO A 208 -35.71 0.60 -3.82
CA PRO A 208 -36.18 -0.75 -4.12
C PRO A 208 -36.50 -1.02 -5.59
N THR A 209 -37.08 -0.06 -6.30
CA THR A 209 -37.41 -0.18 -7.72
C THR A 209 -36.16 -0.25 -8.60
N ILE A 210 -35.18 0.62 -8.35
CA ILE A 210 -33.92 0.70 -9.08
C ILE A 210 -33.03 -0.51 -8.79
N ALA A 211 -32.85 -0.86 -7.51
CA ALA A 211 -32.04 -2.01 -7.11
C ALA A 211 -32.58 -3.32 -7.73
N ARG A 212 -33.90 -3.53 -7.71
CA ARG A 212 -34.53 -4.71 -8.35
C ARG A 212 -34.39 -4.70 -9.88
N ALA A 213 -34.46 -3.52 -10.52
CA ALA A 213 -34.28 -3.42 -11.97
C ALA A 213 -32.84 -3.82 -12.37
N ARG A 214 -31.83 -3.25 -11.69
CA ARG A 214 -30.41 -3.59 -11.88
C ARG A 214 -30.16 -5.08 -11.63
N GLN A 215 -30.68 -5.61 -10.51
CA GLN A 215 -30.56 -7.03 -10.18
C GLN A 215 -31.16 -7.95 -11.24
N ARG A 216 -32.34 -7.62 -11.79
CA ARG A 216 -32.99 -8.41 -12.84
C ARG A 216 -32.19 -8.41 -14.14
N ALA A 217 -31.70 -7.25 -14.56
CA ALA A 217 -30.86 -7.13 -15.76
C ALA A 217 -29.56 -7.94 -15.60
N ALA A 218 -28.86 -7.77 -14.47
CA ALA A 218 -27.65 -8.52 -14.18
C ALA A 218 -27.89 -10.04 -14.05
N THR A 219 -29.03 -10.45 -13.50
CA THR A 219 -29.44 -11.86 -13.42
C THR A 219 -29.49 -12.51 -14.80
N SER A 220 -29.99 -11.80 -15.82
CA SER A 220 -29.99 -12.32 -17.20
C SER A 220 -28.56 -12.55 -17.68
N VAL A 221 -27.71 -11.52 -17.59
CA VAL A 221 -26.31 -11.57 -18.05
C VAL A 221 -25.50 -12.67 -17.35
N LEU A 222 -25.71 -12.86 -16.04
CA LEU A 222 -25.06 -13.90 -15.26
C LEU A 222 -25.48 -15.30 -15.70
N ARG A 223 -26.78 -15.52 -15.95
CA ARG A 223 -27.32 -16.80 -16.43
C ARG A 223 -26.85 -17.13 -17.84
N ASP A 224 -26.84 -16.15 -18.73
CA ASP A 224 -26.32 -16.29 -20.10
C ASP A 224 -24.83 -16.65 -20.07
N GLY A 225 -24.11 -16.20 -19.03
CA GLY A 225 -22.74 -16.59 -18.73
C GLY A 225 -22.55 -17.98 -18.10
N GLY A 226 -23.63 -18.75 -17.91
CA GLY A 226 -23.60 -20.07 -17.28
C GLY A 226 -23.47 -20.05 -15.76
N ALA A 227 -23.68 -18.90 -15.11
CA ALA A 227 -23.67 -18.82 -13.66
C ALA A 227 -24.99 -19.36 -13.06
N ILE A 228 -24.88 -20.03 -11.92
CA ILE A 228 -26.05 -20.48 -11.15
C ILE A 228 -26.23 -19.62 -9.90
N ARG A 229 -27.48 -19.23 -9.62
CA ARG A 229 -27.82 -18.47 -8.42
C ARG A 229 -27.82 -19.38 -7.19
N LEU A 230 -27.13 -18.97 -6.13
CA LEU A 230 -27.06 -19.67 -4.83
C LEU A 230 -28.01 -19.08 -3.79
N GLY A 231 -28.55 -17.89 -4.05
CA GLY A 231 -29.55 -17.22 -3.21
C GLY A 231 -28.95 -16.30 -2.15
N SER A 232 -29.83 -15.71 -1.33
CA SER A 232 -29.50 -14.64 -0.38
C SER A 232 -28.71 -15.11 0.84
N ARG A 233 -28.83 -16.38 1.24
CA ARG A 233 -28.13 -16.93 2.43
C ARG A 233 -26.61 -16.83 2.29
N VAL A 234 -26.08 -17.03 1.09
CA VAL A 234 -24.64 -16.90 0.82
C VAL A 234 -24.19 -15.45 0.98
N GLY A 235 -24.99 -14.49 0.48
CA GLY A 235 -24.74 -13.07 0.68
C GLY A 235 -24.83 -12.66 2.15
N ALA A 236 -25.85 -13.13 2.88
CA ALA A 236 -26.02 -12.86 4.31
C ALA A 236 -24.83 -13.38 5.13
N ALA A 237 -24.38 -14.61 4.87
CA ALA A 237 -23.19 -15.17 5.53
C ALA A 237 -21.93 -14.35 5.24
N TRP A 238 -21.76 -13.86 4.00
CA TRP A 238 -20.66 -12.96 3.67
C TRP A 238 -20.74 -11.65 4.49
N VAL A 239 -21.92 -11.02 4.57
CA VAL A 239 -22.11 -9.76 5.32
C VAL A 239 -21.71 -9.92 6.78
N GLU A 240 -22.13 -11.01 7.41
CA GLU A 240 -21.84 -11.32 8.82
C GLU A 240 -20.34 -11.45 9.09
N HIS A 241 -19.58 -12.04 8.17
CA HIS A 241 -18.18 -12.41 8.38
C HIS A 241 -17.17 -11.47 7.69
N ARG A 242 -17.62 -10.45 6.95
CA ARG A 242 -16.77 -9.61 6.08
C ARG A 242 -15.64 -8.85 6.79
N PHE A 243 -15.70 -8.73 8.12
CA PHE A 243 -14.66 -8.10 8.95
C PHE A 243 -13.87 -9.09 9.82
N ALA A 244 -14.12 -10.40 9.70
CA ALA A 244 -13.54 -11.41 10.58
C ALA A 244 -12.09 -11.79 10.21
N ALA A 245 -11.68 -11.64 8.95
CA ALA A 245 -10.40 -12.13 8.45
C ALA A 245 -9.16 -11.56 9.20
N PRO A 246 -9.09 -10.27 9.55
CA PRO A 246 -7.97 -9.73 10.33
C PRO A 246 -7.83 -10.37 11.72
N TYR A 247 -8.93 -10.75 12.37
CA TYR A 247 -8.91 -11.42 13.67
C TYR A 247 -8.44 -12.88 13.56
N LEU A 248 -8.82 -13.56 12.47
CA LEU A 248 -8.32 -14.90 12.17
C LEU A 248 -6.81 -14.89 11.89
N ARG A 249 -6.29 -13.82 11.28
CA ARG A 249 -4.86 -13.66 10.97
C ARG A 249 -3.99 -13.88 12.20
N ASP A 250 -4.32 -13.25 13.32
CA ASP A 250 -3.48 -13.31 14.51
C ASP A 250 -3.39 -14.74 15.07
N ARG A 251 -4.50 -15.50 15.07
CA ARG A 251 -4.50 -16.93 15.45
C ARG A 251 -3.68 -17.80 14.49
N LEU A 252 -3.68 -17.49 13.20
CA LEU A 252 -2.89 -18.22 12.21
C LEU A 252 -1.39 -17.90 12.33
N LEU A 253 -1.04 -16.65 12.66
CA LEU A 253 0.34 -16.25 12.95
C LEU A 253 0.86 -16.99 14.20
N ASP A 254 0.06 -17.07 15.26
CA ASP A 254 0.38 -17.85 16.47
C ASP A 254 0.60 -19.34 16.17
N ALA A 255 -0.14 -19.88 15.19
CA ALA A 255 -0.01 -21.26 14.73
C ALA A 255 1.21 -21.50 13.82
N GLY A 256 2.08 -20.51 13.64
CA GLY A 256 3.31 -20.64 12.84
C GLY A 256 3.09 -20.47 11.33
N LEU A 257 1.98 -19.85 10.91
CA LEU A 257 1.75 -19.52 9.51
C LEU A 257 2.20 -18.08 9.21
N LEU A 258 2.72 -17.87 8.01
CA LEU A 258 2.76 -16.56 7.36
C LEU A 258 1.39 -16.29 6.77
N VAL A 259 0.79 -15.16 7.16
CA VAL A 259 -0.51 -14.71 6.64
C VAL A 259 -0.39 -13.28 6.17
N GLU A 260 -0.56 -13.07 4.87
CA GLU A 260 -0.38 -11.77 4.25
C GLU A 260 -1.38 -11.53 3.13
N THR A 261 -1.55 -10.26 2.77
CA THR A 261 -2.39 -9.87 1.63
C THR A 261 -1.64 -8.96 0.66
N LEU A 262 -2.05 -8.98 -0.60
CA LEU A 262 -1.58 -8.07 -1.63
C LEU A 262 -2.71 -7.75 -2.58
N GLU A 263 -2.68 -6.56 -3.17
CA GLU A 263 -3.71 -6.09 -4.07
C GLU A 263 -3.08 -5.38 -5.27
N THR A 264 -3.81 -5.38 -6.38
CA THR A 264 -3.53 -4.61 -7.58
C THR A 264 -4.82 -4.32 -8.33
N ALA A 265 -4.81 -3.36 -9.25
CA ALA A 265 -5.85 -3.22 -10.27
C ALA A 265 -5.29 -3.42 -11.67
N ALA A 266 -6.09 -4.00 -12.56
CA ALA A 266 -5.72 -4.24 -13.95
C ALA A 266 -6.91 -4.10 -14.89
N THR A 267 -6.64 -3.79 -16.17
CA THR A 267 -7.65 -3.77 -17.22
C THR A 267 -8.25 -5.16 -17.42
N TRP A 268 -9.47 -5.24 -17.95
CA TRP A 268 -10.09 -6.54 -18.28
C TRP A 268 -9.20 -7.42 -19.17
N THR A 269 -8.44 -6.80 -20.08
CA THR A 269 -7.49 -7.49 -20.98
C THR A 269 -6.26 -8.01 -20.25
N ALA A 270 -5.75 -7.28 -19.24
CA ALA A 270 -4.57 -7.66 -18.49
C ALA A 270 -4.86 -8.65 -17.34
N LEU A 271 -6.07 -8.62 -16.77
CA LEU A 271 -6.46 -9.45 -15.60
C LEU A 271 -6.12 -10.94 -15.73
N PRO A 272 -6.39 -11.64 -16.86
CA PRO A 272 -6.00 -13.05 -17.01
C PRO A 272 -4.50 -13.30 -16.85
N ARG A 273 -3.66 -12.35 -17.28
CA ARG A 273 -2.20 -12.44 -17.14
C ARG A 273 -1.75 -12.07 -15.75
N VAL A 274 -2.37 -11.04 -15.16
CA VAL A 274 -2.09 -10.62 -13.78
C VAL A 274 -2.44 -11.73 -12.78
N TYR A 275 -3.47 -12.55 -13.05
CA TYR A 275 -3.79 -13.73 -12.25
C TYR A 275 -2.61 -14.73 -12.12
N ALA A 276 -1.63 -14.70 -13.03
CA ALA A 276 -0.42 -15.51 -12.92
C ALA A 276 0.44 -15.23 -11.67
N VAL A 277 0.20 -14.13 -10.94
CA VAL A 277 0.81 -13.88 -9.63
C VAL A 277 0.52 -14.98 -8.61
N ARG A 278 -0.62 -15.67 -8.76
CA ARG A 278 -0.96 -16.86 -7.95
C ARG A 278 0.13 -17.93 -8.08
N ARG A 279 0.58 -18.21 -9.31
CA ARG A 279 1.66 -19.18 -9.57
C ARG A 279 2.99 -18.71 -8.95
N ALA A 280 3.34 -17.44 -9.12
CA ALA A 280 4.56 -16.88 -8.55
C ALA A 280 4.60 -17.00 -7.00
N LEU A 281 3.46 -16.83 -6.33
CA LEU A 281 3.33 -17.04 -4.89
C LEU A 281 3.49 -18.52 -4.52
N HIS A 282 2.85 -19.43 -5.25
CA HIS A 282 3.02 -20.86 -5.01
C HIS A 282 4.48 -21.30 -5.13
N GLU A 283 5.18 -20.85 -6.18
CA GLU A 283 6.57 -21.21 -6.43
C GLU A 283 7.52 -20.59 -5.39
N SER A 284 7.34 -19.30 -5.07
CA SER A 284 8.24 -18.60 -4.13
C SER A 284 8.05 -18.98 -2.66
N LEU A 285 6.87 -19.51 -2.30
CA LEU A 285 6.54 -19.89 -0.92
C LEU A 285 6.41 -21.41 -0.74
N ALA A 286 6.66 -22.23 -1.76
CA ALA A 286 6.69 -23.69 -1.59
C ALA A 286 7.83 -24.12 -0.66
N ARG A 287 7.59 -25.20 0.10
CA ARG A 287 8.60 -25.93 0.86
C ARG A 287 8.42 -27.44 0.63
N PRO A 288 9.47 -28.27 0.81
CA PRO A 288 9.32 -29.72 0.74
C PRO A 288 8.18 -30.21 1.63
N GLY A 289 7.21 -30.93 1.06
CA GLY A 289 6.04 -31.45 1.78
C GLY A 289 5.00 -30.41 2.22
N ARG A 290 5.18 -29.11 1.92
CA ARG A 290 4.30 -28.02 2.38
C ARG A 290 3.95 -27.07 1.23
N ARG A 291 2.65 -26.87 0.99
CA ARG A 291 2.17 -25.99 -0.09
C ARG A 291 1.47 -24.77 0.48
N PRO A 292 1.78 -23.55 -0.01
CA PRO A 292 1.04 -22.36 0.38
C PRO A 292 -0.38 -22.42 -0.19
N LEU A 293 -1.34 -21.90 0.56
CA LEU A 293 -2.69 -21.62 0.11
C LEU A 293 -2.73 -20.17 -0.37
N VAL A 294 -3.00 -19.98 -1.66
CA VAL A 294 -3.06 -18.66 -2.29
C VAL A 294 -4.48 -18.46 -2.78
N MET A 295 -5.16 -17.46 -2.23
CA MET A 295 -6.58 -17.19 -2.41
C MET A 295 -6.80 -15.80 -3.02
N PRO A 296 -6.73 -15.69 -4.35
CA PRO A 296 -7.15 -14.51 -5.09
C PRO A 296 -8.67 -14.33 -5.12
N HIS A 297 -9.11 -13.08 -5.05
CA HIS A 297 -10.45 -12.65 -5.45
C HIS A 297 -10.43 -11.29 -6.14
N LEU A 298 -11.45 -11.01 -6.95
CA LEU A 298 -11.73 -9.61 -7.30
C LEU A 298 -12.49 -8.95 -6.15
N SER A 299 -11.94 -7.85 -5.63
CA SER A 299 -12.51 -7.07 -4.54
C SER A 299 -13.42 -5.94 -5.04
N HIS A 300 -13.16 -5.42 -6.25
CA HIS A 300 -13.89 -4.29 -6.83
C HIS A 300 -13.98 -4.43 -8.36
N GLY A 301 -15.11 -4.02 -8.94
CA GLY A 301 -15.29 -3.89 -10.38
C GLY A 301 -15.15 -2.43 -10.83
N TYR A 302 -14.58 -2.22 -12.01
CA TYR A 302 -14.54 -0.94 -12.71
C TYR A 302 -15.07 -1.12 -14.13
N PRO A 303 -15.53 -0.05 -14.81
CA PRO A 303 -15.93 -0.15 -16.21
C PRO A 303 -14.83 -0.77 -17.10
N THR A 304 -13.57 -0.41 -16.84
CA THR A 304 -12.41 -0.82 -17.67
C THR A 304 -11.55 -1.93 -17.06
N GLY A 305 -11.86 -2.43 -15.86
CA GLY A 305 -11.05 -3.44 -15.18
C GLY A 305 -11.60 -3.87 -13.83
N ALA A 306 -10.74 -4.45 -13.00
CA ALA A 306 -11.09 -4.83 -11.64
C ALA A 306 -9.87 -4.78 -10.72
N SER A 307 -10.13 -4.73 -9.42
CA SER A 307 -9.10 -4.92 -8.40
C SER A 307 -8.97 -6.40 -8.04
N LEU A 308 -7.76 -6.95 -8.13
CA LEU A 308 -7.40 -8.30 -7.70
C LEU A 308 -6.70 -8.22 -6.34
N HIS A 309 -7.35 -8.79 -5.33
CA HIS A 309 -6.81 -8.96 -3.99
C HIS A 309 -6.41 -10.42 -3.78
N VAL A 310 -5.31 -10.69 -3.09
CA VAL A 310 -4.79 -12.04 -2.87
C VAL A 310 -4.45 -12.21 -1.40
N THR A 311 -5.06 -13.20 -0.77
CA THR A 311 -4.70 -13.65 0.57
C THR A 311 -3.76 -14.85 0.47
N VAL A 312 -2.68 -14.83 1.23
CA VAL A 312 -1.64 -15.87 1.21
C VAL A 312 -1.47 -16.45 2.59
N LEU A 313 -1.61 -17.77 2.69
CA LEU A 313 -1.25 -18.56 3.87
C LEU A 313 -0.11 -19.51 3.48
N ALA A 314 1.00 -19.46 4.20
CA ALA A 314 2.13 -20.37 4.00
C ALA A 314 2.73 -20.73 5.35
N ASP A 315 3.48 -21.83 5.46
CA ASP A 315 4.27 -22.05 6.68
C ASP A 315 5.26 -20.89 6.87
N ARG A 316 5.40 -20.39 8.10
CA ARG A 316 6.40 -19.40 8.45
C ARG A 316 7.79 -20.05 8.40
N ASP A 317 8.75 -19.27 7.91
CA ASP A 317 10.16 -19.60 8.04
C ASP A 317 10.68 -18.82 9.25
N ASP A 318 11.03 -19.52 10.32
CA ASP A 318 11.35 -18.87 11.59
C ASP A 318 12.77 -18.30 11.61
N ASP A 319 13.65 -18.80 10.73
CA ASP A 319 15.00 -18.31 10.58
C ASP A 319 15.00 -16.97 9.82
N LEU A 320 14.24 -16.89 8.73
CA LEU A 320 14.23 -15.74 7.81
C LEU A 320 12.81 -15.31 7.36
N PRO A 321 11.88 -15.02 8.29
CA PRO A 321 10.47 -14.81 7.97
C PRO A 321 10.26 -13.61 7.02
N MET A 322 10.93 -12.49 7.31
CA MET A 322 10.82 -11.28 6.50
C MET A 322 11.46 -11.44 5.12
N GLN A 323 12.63 -12.07 5.03
CA GLN A 323 13.35 -12.22 3.76
C GLN A 323 12.57 -13.12 2.80
N ARG A 324 11.94 -14.18 3.30
CA ARG A 324 11.09 -15.06 2.50
C ARG A 324 9.91 -14.30 1.91
N TRP A 325 9.20 -13.51 2.72
CA TRP A 325 8.10 -12.68 2.23
C TRP A 325 8.55 -11.64 1.20
N LEU A 326 9.65 -10.92 1.47
CA LEU A 326 10.19 -9.95 0.53
C LEU A 326 10.59 -10.58 -0.82
N THR A 327 11.11 -11.80 -0.80
CA THR A 327 11.44 -12.56 -2.01
C THR A 327 10.18 -12.91 -2.79
N ALA A 328 9.13 -13.40 -2.12
CA ALA A 328 7.83 -13.66 -2.73
C ALA A 328 7.21 -12.38 -3.34
N LYS A 329 7.23 -11.25 -2.63
CA LYS A 329 6.76 -9.95 -3.14
C LYS A 329 7.50 -9.53 -4.41
N ARG A 330 8.82 -9.76 -4.50
CA ARG A 330 9.60 -9.48 -5.72
C ARG A 330 9.18 -10.36 -6.90
N ALA A 331 8.98 -11.66 -6.66
CA ALA A 331 8.51 -12.59 -7.69
C ALA A 331 7.11 -12.21 -8.21
N VAL A 332 6.20 -11.84 -7.31
CA VAL A 332 4.87 -11.33 -7.64
C VAL A 332 4.95 -10.06 -8.47
N ARG A 333 5.74 -9.06 -8.04
CA ARG A 333 5.91 -7.81 -8.79
C ARG A 333 6.43 -8.06 -10.20
N ALA A 334 7.43 -8.93 -10.36
CA ALA A 334 7.95 -9.29 -11.68
C ALA A 334 6.90 -9.99 -12.56
N SER A 335 6.10 -10.90 -11.98
CA SER A 335 5.00 -11.57 -12.70
C SER A 335 3.92 -10.58 -13.13
N ALA A 336 3.51 -9.69 -12.24
CA ALA A 336 2.52 -8.66 -12.48
C ALA A 336 2.94 -7.69 -13.57
N THR A 337 4.16 -7.15 -13.50
CA THR A 337 4.67 -6.22 -14.51
C THR A 337 4.68 -6.88 -15.88
N ARG A 338 5.11 -8.14 -15.99
CA ARG A 338 5.01 -8.89 -17.27
C ARG A 338 3.57 -9.05 -17.75
N GLY A 339 2.62 -9.26 -16.83
CA GLY A 339 1.19 -9.38 -17.16
C GLY A 339 0.57 -8.10 -17.72
N CYS A 340 0.94 -6.94 -17.19
CA CYS A 340 0.48 -5.62 -17.66
C CYS A 340 1.24 -5.10 -18.89
N CYS A 341 2.33 -5.73 -19.32
CA CYS A 341 3.11 -5.27 -20.48
C CYS A 341 2.52 -5.82 -21.80
N SER A 342 1.47 -5.19 -22.32
CA SER A 342 1.29 -5.06 -23.78
C SER A 342 1.83 -3.71 -24.23
N ARG A 343 2.26 -3.60 -25.50
CA ARG A 343 3.01 -2.46 -26.07
C ARG A 343 2.24 -1.10 -26.06
N THR A 344 1.03 -1.06 -25.51
CA THR A 344 0.05 0.03 -25.59
C THR A 344 -0.52 0.51 -24.26
N GLU A 345 -0.10 -0.02 -23.09
CA GLU A 345 -0.69 0.38 -21.78
C GLU A 345 0.13 1.45 -21.01
N PRO A 346 -0.55 2.38 -20.27
CA PRO A 346 0.09 3.39 -19.42
C PRO A 346 0.99 2.79 -18.33
N ARG A 347 2.13 3.45 -18.05
CA ARG A 347 3.17 3.00 -17.10
C ARG A 347 2.71 2.91 -15.64
N GLU A 348 1.57 3.46 -15.25
CA GLU A 348 1.08 3.46 -13.86
C GLU A 348 0.62 2.07 -13.37
N ALA A 349 0.09 1.22 -14.27
CA ALA A 349 -0.23 -0.18 -13.97
C ALA A 349 1.00 -1.01 -13.55
N ARG A 350 2.23 -0.51 -13.81
CA ARG A 350 3.50 -1.20 -13.48
C ARG A 350 3.87 -1.13 -11.99
N HIS A 351 3.21 -0.27 -11.21
CA HIS A 351 3.58 0.06 -9.83
C HIS A 351 2.53 -0.29 -8.76
N SER A 352 1.38 -0.86 -9.17
CA SER A 352 0.22 -1.09 -8.29
C SER A 352 0.35 -2.29 -7.34
N PHE A 353 1.33 -3.19 -7.54
CA PHE A 353 1.49 -4.34 -6.64
C PHE A 353 2.14 -3.94 -5.30
N GLY A 354 1.33 -3.92 -4.25
CA GLY A 354 1.79 -3.99 -2.86
C GLY A 354 2.23 -2.69 -2.18
N ARG A 355 1.50 -1.58 -2.36
CA ARG A 355 1.70 -0.35 -1.57
C ARG A 355 0.97 -0.43 -0.21
N PHE A 356 1.72 -0.75 0.83
CA PHE A 356 1.49 -0.30 2.21
C PHE A 356 2.76 0.41 2.73
N THR A 357 3.44 1.15 1.85
CA THR A 357 4.61 1.96 2.21
C THR A 357 4.69 3.13 1.26
N VAL A 358 4.53 4.34 1.81
CA VAL A 358 4.95 5.66 1.35
C VAL A 358 5.24 5.73 -0.14
N ALA A 359 4.36 6.43 -0.88
CA ALA A 359 4.68 7.27 -2.02
C ALA A 359 6.16 7.20 -2.50
N GLN A 360 6.50 6.16 -3.28
CA GLN A 360 7.52 6.34 -4.32
C GLN A 360 6.85 7.13 -5.45
N ALA A 361 6.70 8.43 -5.25
CA ALA A 361 6.74 9.38 -6.35
C ALA A 361 8.21 9.51 -6.74
N GLY A 362 8.56 9.16 -7.98
CA GLY A 362 9.92 9.31 -8.50
C GLY A 362 10.56 8.03 -9.02
N THR A 363 9.98 7.42 -10.05
CA THR A 363 10.75 6.60 -11.02
C THR A 363 10.35 6.96 -12.46
N GLY A 364 10.22 8.27 -12.70
CA GLY A 364 9.87 8.82 -14.02
C GLY A 364 10.51 10.15 -14.37
N ARG A 365 11.16 10.83 -13.42
CA ARG A 365 12.07 11.93 -13.70
C ARG A 365 13.33 11.66 -12.90
N GLY A 366 14.45 11.42 -13.58
CA GLY A 366 15.70 11.87 -13.00
C GLY A 366 15.52 13.37 -12.74
N MET A 367 15.86 13.83 -11.54
CA MET A 367 16.23 15.23 -11.40
C MET A 367 17.27 15.49 -12.49
N PRO A 368 17.07 16.41 -13.44
CA PRO A 368 18.20 16.88 -14.20
C PRO A 368 19.20 17.37 -13.16
N SER A 369 20.42 16.85 -13.23
CA SER A 369 21.57 17.45 -12.57
C SER A 369 21.46 18.97 -12.78
N LEU A 370 21.44 19.74 -11.71
CA LEU A 370 21.51 21.20 -11.77
C LEU A 370 22.87 21.69 -12.29
N ASP A 371 23.72 20.77 -12.76
CA ASP A 371 24.96 21.07 -13.44
C ASP A 371 25.15 20.12 -14.66
N PRO A 372 24.86 20.56 -15.89
CA PRO A 372 25.06 19.76 -17.10
C PRO A 372 26.54 19.53 -17.44
N GLY A 373 27.50 19.99 -16.62
CA GLY A 373 28.93 19.95 -16.90
C GLY A 373 29.72 18.70 -16.46
N ARG A 374 29.13 17.70 -15.79
CA ARG A 374 29.92 16.57 -15.22
C ARG A 374 29.28 15.19 -15.37
N ALA A 375 29.05 14.75 -16.61
CA ALA A 375 28.89 13.33 -16.90
C ALA A 375 30.27 12.65 -16.89
N GLY A 376 30.66 11.99 -15.79
CA GLY A 376 31.94 11.26 -15.77
C GLY A 376 32.40 10.61 -14.46
N ALA A 377 31.84 10.92 -13.29
CA ALA A 377 32.26 10.25 -12.05
C ALA A 377 31.49 8.93 -11.84
N SER A 378 32.21 7.80 -11.75
CA SER A 378 31.63 6.50 -11.40
C SER A 378 31.25 6.46 -9.91
N SER A 379 29.96 6.24 -9.60
CA SER A 379 29.50 6.10 -8.22
C SER A 379 29.75 4.69 -7.70
N SER A 380 30.35 4.55 -6.52
CA SER A 380 30.63 3.24 -5.93
C SER A 380 30.77 3.28 -4.40
N ILE A 381 30.63 2.11 -3.78
CA ILE A 381 31.06 1.87 -2.39
C ILE A 381 32.02 0.70 -2.43
N THR A 382 33.26 0.93 -2.04
CA THR A 382 34.33 -0.07 -2.10
C THR A 382 34.92 -0.30 -0.73
N LEU A 383 35.34 -1.53 -0.47
CA LEU A 383 36.09 -1.88 0.73
C LEU A 383 37.57 -1.69 0.44
N VAL A 384 38.22 -0.81 1.19
CA VAL A 384 39.67 -0.54 1.07
C VAL A 384 40.39 -1.36 2.12
N GLU A 385 41.19 -2.34 1.67
CA GLU A 385 41.92 -3.27 2.53
C GLU A 385 43.40 -2.86 2.73
N ASP A 386 44.02 -2.20 1.75
CA ASP A 386 45.44 -1.80 1.75
C ASP A 386 45.74 -0.48 2.48
N ALA A 387 44.86 -0.06 3.39
CA ALA A 387 45.00 1.18 4.16
C ALA A 387 45.43 0.89 5.61
N PRO A 388 46.06 1.85 6.31
CA PRO A 388 46.45 1.70 7.73
C PRO A 388 45.27 1.30 8.63
N VAL A 389 44.05 1.72 8.24
CA VAL A 389 42.79 1.31 8.84
C VAL A 389 41.83 0.89 7.72
N ARG A 390 41.34 -0.34 7.80
CA ARG A 390 40.32 -0.87 6.88
C ARG A 390 39.07 0.00 6.94
N HIS A 391 38.60 0.50 5.80
CA HIS A 391 37.43 1.39 5.73
C HIS A 391 36.62 1.17 4.45
N LEU A 392 35.38 1.64 4.46
CA LEU A 392 34.58 1.74 3.24
C LEU A 392 34.78 3.13 2.62
N ARG A 393 35.09 3.19 1.32
CA ARG A 393 35.13 4.45 0.58
C ARG A 393 33.88 4.61 -0.28
N PHE A 394 33.19 5.73 -0.08
CA PHE A 394 32.02 6.12 -0.84
C PHE A 394 32.42 7.18 -1.85
N THR A 395 32.04 7.01 -3.11
CA THR A 395 32.40 7.95 -4.20
C THR A 395 31.19 8.21 -5.09
N GLY A 396 30.99 9.47 -5.49
CA GLY A 396 29.92 9.90 -6.38
C GLY A 396 28.57 10.07 -5.69
N ASP A 397 27.50 9.76 -6.43
CA ASP A 397 26.12 9.84 -5.97
C ASP A 397 25.68 8.52 -5.34
N ILE A 398 25.46 8.52 -4.03
CA ILE A 398 25.16 7.32 -3.25
C ILE A 398 23.65 7.11 -3.17
N GLY A 399 23.16 6.35 -4.13
CA GLY A 399 21.76 5.96 -4.23
C GLY A 399 21.49 4.48 -3.94
N ARG A 400 20.21 4.11 -3.98
CA ARG A 400 19.74 2.72 -3.83
C ARG A 400 20.53 1.68 -4.62
N ASP A 401 20.86 1.94 -5.89
CA ASP A 401 21.49 0.95 -6.76
C ASP A 401 22.95 0.70 -6.37
N VAL A 402 23.69 1.75 -6.00
CA VAL A 402 25.07 1.66 -5.49
C VAL A 402 25.09 0.89 -4.16
N VAL A 403 24.16 1.19 -3.24
CA VAL A 403 24.02 0.46 -1.97
C VAL A 403 23.65 -1.01 -2.19
N ARG A 404 22.80 -1.29 -3.19
CA ARG A 404 22.42 -2.66 -3.55
C ARG A 404 23.60 -3.45 -4.09
N GLU A 405 24.39 -2.86 -4.99
CA GLU A 405 25.58 -3.49 -5.56
C GLU A 405 26.62 -3.79 -4.48
N PHE A 406 26.89 -2.83 -3.61
CA PHE A 406 27.76 -3.01 -2.44
C PHE A 406 27.34 -4.17 -1.54
N ARG A 407 26.04 -4.28 -1.22
CA ARG A 407 25.53 -5.35 -0.36
C ARG A 407 25.64 -6.74 -0.99
N LEU A 408 25.78 -6.82 -2.32
CA LEU A 408 26.04 -8.06 -3.03
C LEU A 408 27.53 -8.40 -3.06
N SER A 409 28.41 -7.40 -3.13
CA SER A 409 29.85 -7.60 -3.22
C SER A 409 30.55 -7.75 -1.87
N VAL A 410 30.05 -7.11 -0.80
CA VAL A 410 30.69 -7.10 0.52
C VAL A 410 29.75 -7.61 1.60
N ARG A 411 30.09 -8.75 2.21
CA ARG A 411 29.28 -9.39 3.25
C ARG A 411 29.18 -8.52 4.51
N PRO A 412 28.02 -8.46 5.19
CA PRO A 412 27.87 -7.68 6.42
C PRO A 412 28.88 -7.97 7.52
N ALA A 413 29.35 -9.22 7.63
CA ALA A 413 30.37 -9.61 8.61
C ALA A 413 31.68 -8.81 8.43
N SER A 414 32.09 -8.52 7.20
CA SER A 414 33.37 -7.86 6.89
C SER A 414 33.31 -6.33 6.92
N TRP A 415 32.17 -5.73 7.24
CA TRP A 415 32.04 -4.28 7.26
C TRP A 415 32.86 -3.64 8.39
N PRO A 416 33.77 -2.70 8.06
CA PRO A 416 34.64 -2.03 9.02
C PRO A 416 33.89 -1.00 9.88
N SER A 417 34.56 -0.50 10.91
CA SER A 417 34.09 0.58 11.79
C SER A 417 34.38 1.99 11.24
N ARG A 418 34.97 2.11 10.05
CA ARG A 418 35.36 3.38 9.44
C ARG A 418 34.79 3.54 8.03
N VAL A 419 34.30 4.74 7.73
CA VAL A 419 33.73 5.12 6.43
C VAL A 419 34.31 6.46 5.97
N ASP A 420 34.80 6.50 4.75
CA ASP A 420 35.31 7.70 4.07
C ASP A 420 34.24 8.23 3.11
N LEU A 421 33.74 9.44 3.40
CA LEU A 421 32.73 10.15 2.63
C LEU A 421 33.28 11.33 1.83
N SER A 422 34.60 11.54 1.82
CA SER A 422 35.26 12.66 1.12
C SER A 422 34.88 12.75 -0.36
N GLY A 423 34.69 11.60 -1.01
CA GLY A 423 34.32 11.48 -2.42
C GLY A 423 32.81 11.55 -2.72
N VAL A 424 31.95 11.79 -1.73
CA VAL A 424 30.49 11.80 -1.92
C VAL A 424 30.01 13.15 -2.43
N HIS A 425 29.14 13.14 -3.44
CA HIS A 425 28.50 14.36 -3.95
C HIS A 425 27.07 14.51 -3.44
N SER A 426 26.30 13.42 -3.49
CA SER A 426 24.95 13.36 -2.93
C SER A 426 24.68 11.98 -2.32
N MET A 427 23.71 11.92 -1.41
CA MET A 427 23.30 10.68 -0.75
C MET A 427 21.79 10.67 -0.53
N ASP A 428 21.12 9.61 -0.98
CA ASP A 428 19.68 9.41 -0.76
C ASP A 428 19.39 8.70 0.57
N SER A 429 18.11 8.39 0.82
CA SER A 429 17.69 7.68 2.02
C SER A 429 18.31 6.28 2.17
N ALA A 430 18.60 5.57 1.07
CA ALA A 430 19.22 4.26 1.12
C ALA A 430 20.69 4.33 1.56
N GLY A 431 21.41 5.38 1.13
CA GLY A 431 22.77 5.67 1.61
C GLY A 431 22.79 6.00 3.11
N LEU A 432 21.87 6.85 3.57
CA LEU A 432 21.74 7.20 4.99
C LEU A 432 21.34 5.99 5.86
N GLU A 433 20.43 5.14 5.39
CA GLU A 433 20.07 3.89 6.06
C GLU A 433 21.25 2.93 6.18
N LEU A 434 22.13 2.89 5.16
CA LEU A 434 23.35 2.09 5.23
C LEU A 434 24.30 2.60 6.32
N LEU A 435 24.52 3.93 6.42
CA LEU A 435 25.34 4.53 7.48
C LEU A 435 24.75 4.23 8.87
N LEU A 436 23.44 4.35 9.04
CA LEU A 436 22.76 3.99 10.30
C LEU A 436 22.93 2.51 10.64
N HIS A 437 22.88 1.64 9.64
CA HIS A 437 23.07 0.21 9.84
C HIS A 437 24.51 -0.13 10.27
N LEU A 438 25.50 0.52 9.65
CA LEU A 438 26.91 0.43 10.03
C LEU A 438 27.12 0.92 11.47
N ALA A 439 26.58 2.09 11.82
CA ALA A 439 26.62 2.65 13.18
C ALA A 439 26.04 1.73 14.24
N ARG A 440 24.84 1.19 14.00
CA ARG A 440 24.19 0.25 14.91
C ARG A 440 24.97 -1.06 15.06
N LYS A 441 25.63 -1.53 13.99
CA LYS A 441 26.48 -2.72 14.05
C LYS A 441 27.66 -2.48 15.00
N GLN A 442 28.40 -1.39 14.85
CA GLN A 442 29.56 -1.11 15.72
C GLN A 442 29.14 -0.96 17.18
N LYS A 443 28.03 -0.27 17.43
CA LYS A 443 27.50 -0.08 18.79
C LYS A 443 27.14 -1.39 19.50
N ARG A 444 26.68 -2.41 18.77
CA ARG A 444 26.41 -3.75 19.34
C ARG A 444 27.67 -4.46 19.83
N PHE A 445 28.83 -4.10 19.28
CA PHE A 445 30.13 -4.66 19.65
C PHE A 445 30.95 -3.69 20.51
N GLY A 446 30.31 -2.69 21.13
CA GLY A 446 30.96 -1.71 22.01
C GLY A 446 31.83 -0.67 21.30
N GLY A 447 31.77 -0.59 19.96
CA GLY A 447 32.49 0.39 19.16
C GLY A 447 31.58 1.48 18.60
N GLU A 448 32.18 2.47 17.94
CA GLU A 448 31.47 3.53 17.21
C GLU A 448 31.84 3.51 15.72
N LEU A 449 30.98 4.09 14.90
CA LEU A 449 31.27 4.31 13.49
C LEU A 449 32.04 5.61 13.32
N GLU A 450 33.25 5.52 12.79
CA GLU A 450 34.05 6.68 12.38
C GLU A 450 33.66 7.10 10.96
N VAL A 451 33.28 8.36 10.78
CA VAL A 451 32.92 8.96 9.49
C VAL A 451 33.94 10.04 9.14
N VAL A 452 34.69 9.84 8.07
CA VAL A 452 35.75 10.73 7.61
C VAL A 452 35.21 11.68 6.54
N GLU A 453 35.47 12.97 6.74
CA GLU A 453 35.21 14.06 5.79
C GLU A 453 33.80 14.06 5.15
N PRO A 454 32.71 14.05 5.94
CA PRO A 454 31.38 14.22 5.37
C PRO A 454 31.27 15.58 4.65
N PRO A 455 30.79 15.66 3.40
CA PRO A 455 30.57 16.93 2.69
C PRO A 455 29.56 17.83 3.42
N ALA A 456 29.70 19.15 3.33
CA ALA A 456 28.87 20.10 4.08
C ALA A 456 27.34 19.93 3.92
N PRO A 457 26.78 19.62 2.72
CA PRO A 457 25.34 19.32 2.59
C PRO A 457 24.92 18.06 3.36
N LEU A 458 25.79 17.06 3.43
CA LEU A 458 25.53 15.78 4.09
C LEU A 458 25.63 15.91 5.62
N ARG A 459 26.52 16.78 6.13
CA ARG A 459 26.61 17.08 7.58
C ARG A 459 25.26 17.50 8.15
N ARG A 460 24.58 18.46 7.51
CA ARG A 460 23.26 18.93 7.96
C ARG A 460 22.21 17.82 7.95
N LEU A 461 22.21 16.97 6.92
CA LEU A 461 21.30 15.83 6.83
C LEU A 461 21.55 14.81 7.95
N MET A 462 22.82 14.52 8.25
CA MET A 462 23.19 13.60 9.31
C MET A 462 22.88 14.14 10.72
N GLU A 463 23.01 15.45 10.94
CA GLU A 463 22.57 16.12 12.17
C GLU A 463 21.06 16.00 12.35
N GLN A 464 20.28 16.32 11.31
CA GLN A 464 18.82 16.26 11.33
C GLN A 464 18.30 14.82 11.53
N SER A 465 18.99 13.82 10.97
CA SER A 465 18.61 12.41 11.12
C SER A 465 19.09 11.79 12.44
N GLY A 466 19.81 12.53 13.28
CA GLY A 466 20.42 12.04 14.52
C GLY A 466 21.55 11.03 14.31
N LEU A 467 22.12 10.94 13.11
CA LEU A 467 23.27 10.08 12.79
C LEU A 467 24.52 10.49 13.58
N THR A 468 24.65 11.78 13.91
CA THR A 468 25.66 12.33 14.81
C THR A 468 25.64 11.75 16.23
N ARG A 469 24.52 11.16 16.67
CA ARG A 469 24.40 10.55 18.01
C ARG A 469 24.94 9.12 18.07
N VAL A 470 25.27 8.55 16.92
CA VAL A 470 25.68 7.14 16.77
C VAL A 470 26.92 6.97 15.89
N SER A 471 27.60 8.07 15.57
CA SER A 471 28.86 8.09 14.80
C SER A 471 29.76 9.22 15.28
N HIS A 472 31.07 9.01 15.21
CA HIS A 472 32.10 10.00 15.47
C HIS A 472 32.64 10.52 14.13
N TRP A 473 32.89 11.83 14.02
CA TRP A 473 33.34 12.46 12.77
C TRP A 473 34.78 12.91 12.87
N VAL A 474 35.54 12.67 11.81
CA VAL A 474 36.91 13.17 11.65
C VAL A 474 36.94 14.09 10.43
N ILE A 475 37.32 15.34 10.65
CA ILE A 475 37.51 16.35 9.60
C ILE A 475 38.99 16.75 9.71
N ALA A 476 39.74 16.71 8.61
CA ALA A 476 41.08 17.30 8.59
C ALA A 476 40.95 18.81 8.83
N ASP A 477 41.62 19.34 9.85
CA ASP A 477 41.59 20.78 10.18
C ASP A 477 42.04 21.60 8.97
N ALA A 478 41.20 22.55 8.55
CA ALA A 478 41.55 23.51 7.51
C ALA A 478 42.30 24.74 8.06
N ASP A 479 42.51 24.86 9.38
CA ASP A 479 43.23 25.97 10.01
C ASP A 479 43.96 25.51 11.29
N ALA A 480 45.18 24.98 11.15
CA ALA A 480 46.15 25.00 12.22
C ALA A 480 47.06 26.23 12.01
N PRO A 481 47.11 27.22 12.92
CA PRO A 481 48.06 28.31 12.79
C PRO A 481 49.49 27.76 12.93
N ALA A 482 50.37 28.17 12.01
CA ALA A 482 51.80 27.92 12.14
C ALA A 482 52.28 28.51 13.47
N PHE A 483 52.85 27.68 14.35
CA PHE A 483 53.55 28.16 15.54
C PHE A 483 54.71 29.07 15.09
N PRO A 484 54.80 30.32 15.58
CA PRO A 484 56.04 31.06 15.49
C PRO A 484 57.05 30.42 16.44
N SER A 485 58.25 30.15 15.94
CA SER A 485 59.41 29.78 16.76
C SER A 485 59.68 30.88 17.80
N GLU A 486 59.64 30.55 19.08
CA GLU A 486 60.17 31.44 20.13
C GLU A 486 61.70 31.55 20.03
N PRO A 487 62.28 32.72 20.36
CA PRO A 487 63.72 32.93 20.31
C PRO A 487 64.44 32.22 21.46
N SER A 488 65.66 31.76 21.16
CA SER A 488 66.62 31.22 22.11
C SER A 488 66.88 32.19 23.29
N PRO A 489 66.92 31.71 24.55
CA PRO A 489 67.47 32.51 25.63
C PRO A 489 68.99 32.57 25.48
N ALA A 490 69.50 33.78 25.28
CA ALA A 490 70.91 34.08 25.38
C ALA A 490 71.45 33.66 26.75
N ALA A 491 72.56 32.93 26.73
CA ALA A 491 73.40 32.70 27.89
C ALA A 491 74.14 33.99 28.26
N THR A 492 73.96 34.45 29.50
CA THR A 492 74.97 35.13 30.32
C THR A 492 74.66 34.69 31.76
N ALA A 493 75.53 34.03 32.51
CA ALA A 493 77.00 34.10 32.55
C ALA A 493 77.66 32.72 32.65
#